data_AF-A0A9P7Q1V5-F1
#
_entry.id   AF-A0A9P7Q1V5-F1
#
_cell.length_a   1.000
_cell.length_b   1.000
_cell.length_c   1.000
_cell.angle_alpha   90.00
_cell.angle_beta   90.00
_cell.angle_gamma   90.00
#
_symmetry.space_group_name_H-M   'P 1'
#
loop_
_entity.id
_entity.type
_entity.pdbx_description
1 polymer ?
#
loop_
_entity_poly.entity_id
_entity_poly.type
_entity_poly.pdbx_seq_one_letter_code
_entity_poly.pdbx_strand_id
1 'polypeptide(L)'
;MPSYIPASGLGIPTYSDATPLQPTTRFIVSSSGHAAHPNDIRESCHALLEHVTQLGQKAERELQEFEAGIRERELVENRRRAPGWLDSNSRLLEPQRMSEQREPVQGREGQGMVEGRNEAAEYDEGAQLDKAFGGLGIK
;
A
#
# COMPACT_ATOMS: atom_id res chain seq x y z
N MET A 1 -56.65 -24.84 52.90
CA MET A 1 -55.63 -25.81 52.45
C MET A 1 -54.68 -25.07 51.52
N PRO A 2 -53.40 -24.81 51.88
CA PRO A 2 -52.47 -24.15 50.98
C PRO A 2 -51.92 -25.17 49.97
N SER A 3 -52.11 -24.91 48.67
CA SER A 3 -51.66 -25.76 47.57
C SER A 3 -50.17 -25.55 47.28
N TYR A 4 -49.39 -26.62 47.38
CA TYR A 4 -47.97 -26.67 47.06
C TYR A 4 -47.81 -27.09 45.59
N ILE A 5 -47.59 -26.13 44.69
CA ILE A 5 -47.29 -26.40 43.29
C ILE A 5 -45.76 -26.52 43.17
N PRO A 6 -45.20 -27.63 42.64
CA PRO A 6 -43.76 -27.74 42.40
C PRO A 6 -43.33 -26.76 41.31
N ALA A 7 -42.12 -26.19 41.44
CA ALA A 7 -41.57 -25.27 40.45
C ALA A 7 -41.52 -25.92 39.05
N SER A 8 -42.13 -25.25 38.06
CA SER A 8 -42.20 -25.72 36.68
C SER A 8 -40.82 -25.91 36.05
N GLY A 9 -40.60 -27.08 35.45
CA GLY A 9 -39.38 -27.49 34.73
C GLY A 9 -39.19 -26.85 33.35
N LEU A 10 -39.28 -25.52 33.25
CA LEU A 10 -38.61 -24.81 32.15
C LEU A 10 -37.13 -24.73 32.55
N GLY A 11 -36.31 -25.60 31.95
CA GLY A 11 -34.96 -25.96 32.36
C GLY A 11 -33.99 -24.80 32.50
N ILE A 12 -33.93 -24.22 33.71
CA ILE A 12 -32.78 -23.48 34.19
C ILE A 12 -31.96 -24.49 35.00
N PRO A 13 -30.85 -25.05 34.48
CA PRO A 13 -30.05 -26.01 35.23
C PRO A 13 -29.48 -25.31 36.47
N THR A 14 -29.96 -25.71 37.64
CA THR A 14 -29.29 -25.46 38.91
C THR A 14 -28.14 -26.45 39.01
N TYR A 15 -26.95 -26.04 38.54
CA TYR A 15 -25.74 -26.83 38.68
C TYR A 15 -25.22 -26.68 40.11
N SER A 16 -25.77 -27.47 41.02
CA SER A 16 -25.11 -27.81 42.27
C SER A 16 -23.99 -28.80 41.93
N ASP A 17 -22.77 -28.29 41.73
CA ASP A 17 -21.48 -28.89 42.13
C ASP A 17 -20.30 -28.32 41.32
N ALA A 18 -19.85 -27.10 41.65
CA ALA A 18 -18.46 -26.66 41.44
C ALA A 18 -18.23 -25.35 42.20
N THR A 19 -17.40 -25.43 43.24
CA THR A 19 -16.53 -24.39 43.85
C THR A 19 -16.86 -22.89 43.64
N PRO A 20 -16.89 -22.06 44.70
CA PRO A 20 -17.11 -20.62 44.57
C PRO A 20 -15.83 -19.94 44.07
N LEU A 21 -15.54 -20.03 42.77
CA LEU A 21 -14.50 -19.24 42.12
C LEU A 21 -15.16 -18.29 41.11
N GLN A 22 -15.52 -17.11 41.63
CA GLN A 22 -15.90 -15.90 40.90
C GLN A 22 -17.18 -15.97 40.04
N PRO A 23 -18.02 -14.92 40.03
CA PRO A 23 -19.17 -14.85 39.15
C PRO A 23 -18.70 -14.58 37.72
N THR A 24 -18.30 -15.62 36.99
CA THR A 24 -18.14 -15.52 35.53
C THR A 24 -19.49 -15.12 34.96
N THR A 25 -19.57 -13.95 34.33
CA THR A 25 -20.80 -13.47 33.70
C THR A 25 -21.26 -14.50 32.68
N ARG A 26 -22.41 -15.14 32.97
CA ARG A 26 -22.86 -16.35 32.26
C ARG A 26 -22.93 -16.15 30.75
N PHE A 27 -23.41 -14.98 30.29
CA PHE A 27 -23.43 -14.57 28.88
C PHE A 27 -23.45 -13.04 28.79
N ILE A 28 -22.89 -12.49 27.72
CA ILE A 28 -22.96 -11.07 27.37
C ILE A 28 -23.96 -10.92 26.22
N VAL A 29 -24.97 -10.08 26.39
CA VAL A 29 -25.98 -9.80 25.37
C VAL A 29 -25.70 -8.44 24.73
N SER A 30 -25.47 -8.42 23.43
CA SER A 30 -25.36 -7.20 22.63
C SER A 30 -26.73 -6.54 22.47
N SER A 31 -26.76 -5.23 22.24
CA SER A 31 -27.98 -4.49 21.89
C SER A 31 -28.68 -5.03 20.63
N SER A 32 -27.94 -5.73 19.77
CA SER A 32 -28.45 -6.45 18.60
C SER A 32 -29.15 -7.78 18.91
N GLY A 33 -29.19 -8.21 20.18
CA GLY A 33 -29.81 -9.47 20.61
C GLY A 33 -28.90 -10.70 20.53
N HIS A 34 -27.63 -10.53 20.14
CA HIS A 34 -26.66 -11.63 20.14
C HIS A 34 -26.12 -11.87 21.56
N ALA A 35 -26.27 -13.09 22.06
CA ALA A 35 -25.73 -13.53 23.35
C ALA A 35 -24.52 -14.44 23.12
N ALA A 36 -23.35 -14.05 23.65
CA ALA A 36 -22.11 -14.82 23.53
C ALA A 36 -21.43 -14.98 24.88
N HIS A 37 -20.67 -16.05 25.06
CA HIS A 37 -19.85 -16.23 26.25
C HIS A 37 -18.59 -15.33 26.16
N PRO A 38 -18.06 -14.80 27.28
CA PRO A 38 -16.87 -13.95 27.26
C PRO A 38 -15.63 -14.60 26.60
N ASN A 39 -15.47 -15.91 26.74
CA ASN A 39 -14.40 -16.64 26.06
C ASN A 39 -14.55 -16.61 24.54
N ASP A 40 -15.76 -16.85 24.02
CA ASP A 40 -16.04 -16.84 22.58
C ASP A 40 -15.78 -15.45 21.98
N ILE A 41 -16.12 -14.38 22.73
CA ILE A 41 -15.82 -13.00 22.31
C ILE A 41 -14.31 -12.78 22.24
N ARG A 42 -13.56 -13.25 23.24
CA ARG A 42 -12.10 -13.14 23.26
C ARG A 42 -11.47 -13.92 22.10
N GLU A 43 -11.95 -15.14 21.83
CA GLU A 43 -11.51 -15.95 20.69
C GLU A 43 -11.82 -15.25 19.36
N SER A 44 -13.00 -14.66 19.21
CA SER A 44 -13.36 -13.86 18.05
C SER A 44 -12.43 -12.65 17.86
N CYS A 45 -12.11 -11.92 18.94
CA CYS A 45 -11.16 -10.82 18.88
C CYS A 45 -9.75 -11.28 18.47
N HIS A 46 -9.27 -12.41 19.00
CA HIS A 46 -7.97 -12.97 18.61
C HIS A 46 -7.97 -13.44 17.15
N ALA A 47 -9.01 -14.16 16.71
CA ALA A 47 -9.14 -14.61 15.33
C ALA A 47 -9.18 -13.43 14.35
N LEU A 48 -9.88 -12.34 14.71
CA LEU A 48 -9.91 -11.12 13.90
C LEU A 48 -8.53 -10.47 13.82
N LEU A 49 -7.82 -10.40 14.94
CA LEU A 49 -6.46 -9.84 14.99
C LEU A 49 -5.49 -10.67 14.14
N GLU A 50 -5.53 -12.00 14.25
CA GLU A 50 -4.75 -12.90 13.41
C GLU A 50 -5.06 -12.71 11.93
N HIS A 51 -6.34 -12.59 11.57
CA HIS A 51 -6.72 -12.37 10.18
C HIS A 51 -6.22 -11.02 9.64
N VAL A 52 -6.37 -9.93 10.40
CA VAL A 52 -5.90 -8.60 9.99
C VAL A 52 -4.38 -8.57 9.85
N THR A 53 -3.65 -9.20 10.77
CA THR A 53 -2.18 -9.27 10.69
C THR A 53 -1.71 -10.10 9.50
N GLN A 54 -2.35 -11.23 9.21
CA GLN A 54 -2.08 -12.04 8.01
C GLN A 54 -2.38 -11.26 6.72
N LEU A 55 -3.47 -10.49 6.70
CA LEU A 55 -3.83 -9.67 5.54
C LEU A 55 -2.79 -8.56 5.30
N GLY A 56 -2.30 -7.91 6.37
CA GLY A 56 -1.22 -6.94 6.29
C GLY A 56 0.07 -7.54 5.72
N GLN A 57 0.51 -8.68 6.26
CA GLN A 57 1.70 -9.39 5.76
C GLN A 57 1.56 -9.82 4.29
N LYS A 58 0.38 -10.28 3.89
CA LYS A 58 0.11 -10.65 2.50
C LYS A 58 0.21 -9.44 1.57
N ALA A 59 -0.37 -8.30 1.96
CA ALA A 59 -0.32 -7.08 1.18
C ALA A 59 1.12 -6.54 1.04
N GLU A 60 1.91 -6.54 2.12
CA GLU A 60 3.32 -6.16 2.09
C GLU A 60 4.14 -7.05 1.15
N ARG A 61 3.91 -8.37 1.20
CA ARG A 61 4.57 -9.32 0.31
C ARG A 61 4.20 -9.08 -1.16
N GLU A 62 2.92 -8.87 -1.45
CA GLU A 62 2.43 -8.61 -2.81
C GLU A 62 3.06 -7.32 -3.37
N LEU A 63 3.19 -6.28 -2.54
CA LEU A 63 3.86 -5.04 -2.93
C LEU A 63 5.34 -5.26 -3.25
N GLN A 64 6.06 -6.02 -2.41
CA GLN A 64 7.47 -6.34 -2.64
C GLN A 64 7.68 -7.15 -3.93
N GLU A 65 6.82 -8.13 -4.19
CA GLU A 65 6.85 -8.94 -5.42
C GLU A 65 6.56 -8.07 -6.66
N PHE A 66 5.60 -7.15 -6.56
CA PHE A 66 5.29 -6.20 -7.63
C PHE A 66 6.46 -5.25 -7.93
N GLU A 67 7.06 -4.65 -6.90
CA GLU A 67 8.23 -3.78 -7.04
C GLU A 67 9.46 -4.51 -7.59
N ALA A 68 9.68 -5.77 -7.17
CA ALA A 68 10.74 -6.60 -7.72
C ALA A 68 10.52 -6.86 -9.22
N GLY A 69 9.28 -7.15 -9.64
CA GLY A 69 8.93 -7.33 -11.04
C GLY A 69 9.10 -6.07 -11.90
N ILE A 70 8.81 -4.88 -11.34
CA ILE A 70 9.12 -3.61 -12.02
C ILE A 70 10.63 -3.48 -12.23
N ARG A 71 11.41 -3.64 -11.15
CA ARG A 71 12.87 -3.53 -11.22
C ARG A 71 13.47 -4.51 -12.22
N GLU A 72 12.97 -5.74 -12.28
CA GLU A 72 13.45 -6.73 -13.26
C GLU A 72 13.17 -6.28 -14.71
N ARG A 73 11.96 -5.82 -15.00
CA ARG A 73 11.60 -5.31 -16.35
C ARG A 73 12.44 -4.10 -16.74
N GLU A 74 12.62 -3.16 -15.82
CA GLU A 74 13.46 -1.98 -16.03
C GLU A 74 14.92 -2.37 -16.23
N LEU A 75 15.45 -3.33 -15.48
CA LEU A 75 16.82 -3.82 -15.68
C LEU A 75 16.98 -4.47 -17.06
N VAL A 76 16.02 -5.25 -17.52
CA VAL A 76 16.06 -5.85 -18.87
C VAL A 76 15.99 -4.77 -19.95
N GLU A 77 15.09 -3.79 -19.81
CA GLU A 77 15.00 -2.67 -20.75
C GLU A 77 16.28 -1.83 -20.73
N ASN A 78 16.83 -1.54 -19.57
CA ASN A 78 18.06 -0.76 -19.42
C ASN A 78 19.27 -1.51 -19.99
N ARG A 79 19.36 -2.83 -19.80
CA ARG A 79 20.38 -3.68 -20.44
C ARG A 79 20.24 -3.70 -21.97
N ARG A 80 19.00 -3.66 -22.48
CA ARG A 80 18.74 -3.55 -23.92
C ARG A 80 19.13 -2.16 -24.45
N ARG A 81 18.80 -1.08 -23.73
CA ARG A 81 19.08 0.30 -24.14
C ARG A 81 20.56 0.64 -24.07
N ALA A 82 21.28 0.14 -23.06
CA ALA A 82 22.68 0.47 -22.82
C ALA A 82 23.50 -0.79 -22.49
N PRO A 83 23.81 -1.62 -23.49
CA PRO A 83 24.64 -2.81 -23.31
C PRO A 83 26.03 -2.41 -22.81
N GLY A 84 26.48 -3.01 -21.69
CA GLY A 84 27.85 -2.88 -21.17
C GLY A 84 28.17 -1.58 -20.41
N TRP A 85 27.21 -0.66 -20.24
CA TRP A 85 27.39 0.60 -19.51
C TRP A 85 26.72 0.61 -18.12
N LEU A 86 25.56 -0.03 -17.96
CA LEU A 86 24.75 0.06 -16.74
C LEU A 86 25.33 -0.73 -15.54
N ASP A 87 25.95 -1.88 -15.82
CA ASP A 87 26.53 -2.78 -14.80
C ASP A 87 28.06 -2.58 -14.63
N SER A 88 28.64 -1.65 -15.38
CA SER A 88 30.08 -1.37 -15.37
C SER A 88 30.34 -0.13 -14.53
N ASN A 89 31.13 -0.23 -13.46
CA ASN A 89 31.64 0.92 -12.68
C ASN A 89 32.63 1.80 -13.49
N SER A 90 32.49 1.86 -14.81
CA SER A 90 33.31 2.67 -15.70
C SER A 90 32.87 4.13 -15.60
N ARG A 91 33.62 4.93 -14.84
CA ARG A 91 33.51 6.40 -14.89
C ARG A 91 33.95 6.86 -16.28
N LEU A 92 33.10 7.63 -16.97
CA LEU A 92 33.49 8.37 -18.17
C LEU A 92 34.65 9.31 -17.82
N LEU A 93 35.71 9.29 -18.62
CA LEU A 93 36.74 10.32 -18.52
C LEU A 93 36.15 11.63 -19.03
N GLU A 94 36.06 12.63 -18.16
CA GLU A 94 35.80 13.99 -18.60
C GLU A 94 37.08 14.55 -19.23
N PRO A 95 36.98 15.19 -20.41
CA PRO A 95 38.13 15.84 -21.01
C PRO A 95 38.61 16.97 -20.10
N GLN A 96 39.88 16.91 -19.73
CA GLN A 96 40.54 17.97 -18.96
C GLN A 96 40.56 19.22 -19.84
N ARG A 97 39.71 20.21 -19.54
CA ARG A 97 39.80 21.52 -20.19
C ARG A 97 41.14 22.11 -19.76
N MET A 98 42.10 22.16 -20.68
CA MET A 98 43.30 22.95 -20.49
C MET A 98 42.83 24.38 -20.23
N SER A 99 43.00 24.82 -18.99
CA SER A 99 42.64 26.16 -18.56
C SER A 99 43.55 27.16 -19.27
N GLU A 100 43.11 27.70 -20.40
CA GLU A 100 43.47 29.09 -20.68
C GLU A 100 42.68 29.93 -19.70
N GLN A 101 43.42 30.62 -18.84
CA GLN A 101 42.95 31.55 -17.83
C GLN A 101 41.75 32.36 -18.32
N ARG A 102 40.60 32.22 -17.67
CA ARG A 102 39.58 33.27 -17.59
C ARG A 102 38.69 33.00 -16.38
N GLU A 103 38.97 33.76 -15.32
CA GLU A 103 37.99 34.18 -14.31
C GLU A 103 36.75 34.82 -14.98
N PRO A 104 35.61 34.93 -14.28
CA PRO A 104 34.29 34.56 -14.79
C PRO A 104 33.63 35.68 -15.59
N VAL A 105 32.93 35.34 -16.67
CA VAL A 105 31.96 36.23 -17.31
C VAL A 105 30.66 35.48 -17.60
N GLN A 106 29.61 35.98 -16.94
CA GLN A 106 28.21 35.68 -17.18
C GLN A 106 27.81 35.96 -18.63
N GLY A 107 26.99 35.07 -19.20
CA GLY A 107 25.89 35.46 -20.08
C GLY A 107 26.15 35.53 -21.60
N ARG A 108 25.23 34.84 -22.31
CA ARG A 108 24.43 35.36 -23.44
C ARG A 108 24.75 34.90 -24.88
N GLU A 109 23.91 33.94 -25.34
CA GLU A 109 23.05 33.87 -26.55
C GLU A 109 23.56 34.20 -27.97
N GLY A 110 23.13 33.36 -28.95
CA GLY A 110 22.86 33.70 -30.38
C GLY A 110 23.60 32.83 -31.41
N GLN A 111 23.00 31.78 -32.03
CA GLN A 111 22.07 31.72 -33.19
C GLN A 111 22.71 31.65 -34.61
N GLY A 112 22.25 30.66 -35.42
CA GLY A 112 22.28 30.63 -36.90
C GLY A 112 22.73 29.30 -37.55
N MET A 113 21.84 28.31 -37.76
CA MET A 113 21.18 27.86 -39.03
C MET A 113 22.11 27.27 -40.11
N VAL A 114 21.91 26.06 -40.66
CA VAL A 114 20.94 25.60 -41.70
C VAL A 114 21.09 24.05 -41.81
N GLU A 115 20.14 23.17 -42.14
CA GLU A 115 18.69 23.10 -42.21
C GLU A 115 18.40 21.64 -42.66
N GLY A 116 17.63 20.90 -41.86
CA GLY A 116 17.22 19.52 -42.11
C GLY A 116 15.81 19.35 -41.56
N ARG A 117 14.85 19.90 -42.31
CA ARG A 117 13.43 19.97 -41.96
C ARG A 117 12.77 18.60 -42.16
N ASN A 118 12.35 17.95 -41.08
CA ASN A 118 10.98 17.42 -40.92
C ASN A 118 10.74 16.88 -39.49
N GLU A 119 9.65 17.37 -38.91
CA GLU A 119 8.85 16.77 -37.82
C GLU A 119 9.46 16.66 -36.43
N ALA A 120 10.08 17.75 -35.97
CA ALA A 120 9.99 18.13 -34.55
C ALA A 120 8.94 19.24 -34.44
N ALA A 121 7.67 18.89 -34.64
CA ALA A 121 6.64 19.66 -33.98
C ALA A 121 6.95 19.50 -32.49
N GLU A 122 7.31 20.60 -31.82
CA GLU A 122 7.27 20.68 -30.37
C GLU A 122 5.92 20.11 -29.95
N TYR A 123 5.96 18.86 -29.48
CA TYR A 123 4.87 18.25 -28.76
C TYR A 123 4.80 19.05 -27.46
N ASP A 124 4.07 20.16 -27.50
CA ASP A 124 3.73 20.92 -26.30
C ASP A 124 2.92 19.97 -25.42
N GLU A 125 3.63 19.30 -24.51
CA GLU A 125 3.08 18.31 -23.61
C GLU A 125 1.96 18.94 -22.77
N GLY A 126 2.06 20.24 -22.46
CA GLY A 126 1.01 21.01 -21.78
C GLY A 126 -0.27 21.06 -22.60
N ALA A 127 -0.18 21.40 -23.89
CA ALA A 127 -1.34 21.43 -24.78
C ALA A 127 -1.99 20.05 -24.97
N GLN A 128 -1.20 18.96 -24.94
CA GLN A 128 -1.74 17.60 -25.01
C GLN A 128 -2.47 17.19 -23.72
N LEU A 129 -1.94 17.55 -22.56
CA LEU A 129 -2.59 17.32 -21.28
C LEU A 129 -3.89 18.12 -21.16
N ASP A 130 -3.89 19.38 -21.59
CA ASP A 130 -5.12 20.21 -21.61
C ASP A 130 -6.16 19.67 -22.59
N LYS A 131 -5.74 19.07 -23.71
CA LYS A 131 -6.66 18.42 -24.65
C LYS A 131 -7.24 17.10 -24.10
N ALA A 132 -6.45 16.35 -23.33
CA ALA A 132 -6.87 15.09 -22.74
C ALA A 132 -7.73 15.29 -21.48
N PHE A 133 -7.43 16.31 -20.67
CA PHE A 133 -8.01 16.49 -19.34
C PHE A 133 -8.79 17.80 -19.14
N GLY A 134 -8.59 18.83 -19.97
CA GLY A 134 -9.23 20.14 -19.82
C GLY A 134 -10.73 20.18 -20.05
N GLY A 135 -11.31 19.11 -20.62
CA GLY A 135 -12.76 18.93 -20.77
C GLY A 135 -13.44 18.17 -19.61
N LEU A 136 -12.66 17.64 -18.66
CA LEU A 136 -13.21 17.01 -17.45
C LEU A 136 -13.62 18.13 -16.50
N GLY A 137 -14.86 18.60 -16.64
CA GLY A 137 -15.50 19.51 -15.70
C GLY A 137 -15.69 18.87 -14.33
N ILE A 138 -14.59 18.64 -13.62
CA ILE A 138 -14.57 18.22 -12.22
C ILE A 138 -14.97 19.45 -11.41
N LYS A 139 -16.25 19.49 -11.04
CA LYS A 139 -16.79 20.36 -9.99
C LYS A 139 -16.79 19.61 -8.67
#